data_AF-A0A7X0DLK6-F1
#
_entry.id   AF-A0A7X0DLK6-F1
#
_cell.length_a   1.000
_cell.length_b   1.000
_cell.length_c   1.000
_cell.angle_alpha   90.00
_cell.angle_beta   90.00
_cell.angle_gamma   90.00
#
_symmetry.space_group_name_H-M   'P 1'
#
loop_
_entity.id
_entity.type
_entity.pdbx_description
1 polymer ?
#
loop_
_entity_poly.entity_id
_entity_poly.type
_entity_poly.pdbx_seq_one_letter_code
_entity_poly.pdbx_strand_id
1 'polypeptide(L)'
;MIFRTYKYLKLIILSILMLSCAFFKKPQSVHQDSNTGKPISDEKLHLKNSQSVSIQQESGTGKPISDEKLQLISGKISNKKLPIINGNHDVTWIKTKAMKILDEYGKEIPEFKNKFGYSYILSPIKMDDEYSYYTSLLILFETTKNGDKEYEIEDIKFVTAGSTLELKNSLLAVENSQEEGYITSYPFGILMSDEIKNAFKLTYQNGHWNYMLANLTVKNKLTQKTKIYKISLNSKLIIEFLKEVLKENSILKDIAGDLFEDI
;
A
#
# COMPACT_ATOMS: atom_id res chain seq x y z
N MET A 1 50.13 -36.79 38.18
CA MET A 1 48.80 -36.92 37.54
C MET A 1 49.03 -36.98 36.03
N ILE A 2 49.45 -38.12 35.48
CA ILE A 2 48.63 -39.26 35.00
C ILE A 2 47.57 -38.83 33.96
N PHE A 3 47.94 -39.10 32.70
CA PHE A 3 47.09 -39.33 31.53
C PHE A 3 45.92 -40.29 31.79
N ARG A 4 44.76 -40.08 31.12
CA ARG A 4 44.00 -41.09 30.33
C ARG A 4 42.55 -40.65 30.07
N THR A 5 42.15 -40.43 28.81
CA THR A 5 41.32 -41.33 27.95
C THR A 5 39.96 -41.69 28.55
N TYR A 6 38.83 -41.36 27.92
CA TYR A 6 38.05 -42.19 26.96
C TYR A 6 37.01 -41.22 26.32
N LYS A 7 36.86 -40.98 25.02
CA LYS A 7 36.69 -41.83 23.83
C LYS A 7 35.50 -42.80 23.94
N TYR A 8 34.49 -42.58 23.09
CA TYR A 8 33.41 -43.49 22.68
C TYR A 8 32.19 -43.69 23.59
N LEU A 9 31.09 -43.00 23.24
CA LEU A 9 29.77 -43.61 22.99
C LEU A 9 28.97 -42.68 22.06
N LYS A 10 29.39 -42.49 20.80
CA LYS A 10 28.84 -43.18 19.62
C LYS A 10 27.43 -43.76 19.81
N LEU A 11 26.51 -43.22 19.01
CA LEU A 11 25.59 -43.96 18.13
C LEU A 11 24.39 -44.67 18.78
N ILE A 12 23.22 -44.03 18.69
CA ILE A 12 21.93 -44.65 18.31
C ILE A 12 21.25 -43.61 17.38
N ILE A 13 21.49 -43.62 16.06
CA ILE A 13 20.72 -44.34 15.02
C ILE A 13 19.22 -44.17 15.26
N LEU A 14 18.58 -43.15 14.67
CA LEU A 14 17.94 -43.20 13.35
C LEU A 14 16.82 -44.26 13.27
N SER A 15 15.55 -43.84 13.19
CA SER A 15 14.67 -44.16 12.05
C SER A 15 13.19 -43.80 12.32
N ILE A 16 12.64 -42.84 11.57
CA ILE A 16 11.75 -42.97 10.38
C ILE A 16 10.26 -42.91 10.78
N LEU A 17 9.53 -41.94 10.20
CA LEU A 17 8.30 -42.03 9.39
C LEU A 17 7.50 -40.73 9.57
N MET A 18 7.57 -39.81 8.60
CA MET A 18 6.67 -39.73 7.44
C MET A 18 5.20 -39.56 7.85
N LEU A 19 4.78 -38.30 8.02
CA LEU A 19 3.46 -37.88 7.53
C LEU A 19 3.61 -36.63 6.66
N SER A 20 3.59 -36.91 5.36
CA SER A 20 3.23 -36.01 4.28
C SER A 20 1.96 -35.23 4.57
N CYS A 21 2.01 -33.91 4.38
CA CYS A 21 0.92 -33.17 3.75
C CYS A 21 1.53 -32.17 2.76
N ALA A 22 1.69 -32.63 1.52
CA ALA A 22 1.79 -31.74 0.38
C ALA A 22 0.40 -31.12 0.17
N PHE A 23 0.27 -29.82 0.44
CA PHE A 23 -0.76 -28.98 -0.17
C PHE A 23 -0.06 -27.83 -0.89
N PHE A 24 0.50 -28.14 -2.06
CA PHE A 24 0.67 -27.14 -3.10
C PHE A 24 -0.72 -26.78 -3.64
N LYS A 25 -1.38 -25.81 -3.00
CA LYS A 25 -2.37 -25.00 -3.72
C LYS A 25 -1.57 -24.07 -4.63
N LYS A 26 -1.76 -24.20 -5.94
CA LYS A 26 -1.38 -23.15 -6.91
C LYS A 26 -1.88 -21.81 -6.36
N PRO A 27 -1.07 -20.73 -6.34
CA PRO A 27 -1.63 -19.41 -6.14
C PRO A 27 -2.63 -19.18 -7.27
N GLN A 28 -3.90 -19.00 -6.93
CA GLN A 28 -4.88 -18.46 -7.86
C GLN A 28 -4.34 -17.14 -8.36
N SER A 29 -4.30 -17.00 -9.69
CA SER A 29 -4.07 -15.70 -10.33
C SER A 29 -5.20 -14.78 -9.91
N VAL A 30 -4.87 -13.80 -9.07
CA VAL A 30 -5.76 -12.70 -8.69
C VAL A 30 -5.96 -11.84 -9.94
N HIS A 31 -7.12 -11.98 -10.56
CA HIS A 31 -7.67 -11.00 -11.48
C HIS A 31 -8.42 -9.97 -10.64
N GLN A 32 -7.96 -8.73 -10.68
CA GLN A 32 -8.64 -7.57 -10.13
C GLN A 32 -9.25 -6.84 -11.34
N ASP A 33 -10.57 -6.90 -11.48
CA ASP A 33 -11.37 -6.24 -12.53
C ASP A 33 -12.39 -5.32 -11.84
N SER A 34 -12.91 -4.23 -12.41
CA SER A 34 -12.37 -3.17 -13.28
C SER A 34 -13.42 -2.05 -13.29
N ASN A 35 -13.67 -1.44 -12.13
CA ASN A 35 -14.41 -0.17 -12.05
C ASN A 35 -13.49 1.04 -11.83
N THR A 36 -12.17 0.83 -11.81
CA THR A 36 -11.16 1.90 -11.85
C THR A 36 -10.70 2.05 -13.29
N GLY A 37 -10.81 3.27 -13.83
CA GLY A 37 -10.43 3.62 -15.19
C GLY A 37 -8.95 3.40 -15.47
N LYS A 38 -8.61 3.32 -16.77
CA LYS A 38 -7.22 3.18 -17.22
C LYS A 38 -6.37 4.36 -16.70
N PRO A 39 -5.08 4.14 -16.41
CA PRO A 39 -4.19 5.24 -16.05
C PRO A 39 -4.17 6.29 -17.16
N ILE A 40 -4.31 7.56 -16.79
CA ILE A 40 -4.31 8.66 -17.75
C ILE A 40 -2.87 8.91 -18.17
N SER A 41 -2.51 8.51 -19.38
CA SER A 41 -1.29 8.97 -20.04
C SER A 41 -1.60 10.18 -20.92
N ASP A 42 -0.78 11.24 -20.80
CA ASP A 42 -0.85 12.41 -21.67
C ASP A 42 -0.49 12.07 -23.12
N GLU A 43 -1.44 11.52 -23.86
CA GLU A 43 -1.37 11.46 -25.32
C GLU A 43 -2.44 12.38 -25.91
N LYS A 44 -2.03 13.64 -26.12
CA LYS A 44 -2.59 14.65 -27.04
C LYS A 44 -4.12 14.67 -27.16
N LEU A 45 -4.73 15.62 -26.46
CA LEU A 45 -5.96 16.30 -26.87
C LEU A 45 -5.78 16.94 -28.26
N HIS A 46 -6.05 16.18 -29.31
CA HIS A 46 -6.39 16.72 -30.62
C HIS A 46 -7.80 16.28 -31.01
N LEU A 47 -8.68 17.28 -31.10
CA LEU A 47 -9.97 17.23 -31.75
C LEU A 47 -9.97 16.35 -33.01
N LYS A 48 -10.92 15.42 -33.10
CA LYS A 48 -11.66 15.19 -34.34
C LYS A 48 -13.06 14.63 -34.08
N ASN A 49 -14.01 15.29 -34.73
CA ASN A 49 -15.44 15.04 -34.74
C ASN A 49 -15.84 13.65 -35.26
N SER A 50 -16.96 13.17 -34.69
CA SER A 50 -18.07 12.44 -35.30
C SER A 50 -17.76 11.22 -36.19
N GLN A 51 -18.18 10.03 -35.73
CA GLN A 51 -19.30 9.28 -36.32
C GLN A 51 -19.60 8.00 -35.53
N SER A 52 -20.88 7.83 -35.22
CA SER A 52 -21.51 6.66 -34.63
C SER A 52 -21.53 5.47 -35.60
N VAL A 53 -21.05 4.30 -35.18
CA VAL A 53 -21.60 3.00 -35.60
C VAL A 53 -21.47 2.02 -34.43
N SER A 54 -22.61 1.59 -33.89
CA SER A 54 -22.74 0.48 -32.96
C SER A 54 -22.61 -0.85 -33.70
N ILE A 55 -21.69 -1.71 -33.27
CA ILE A 55 -21.73 -3.15 -33.56
C ILE A 55 -21.89 -3.85 -32.21
N GLN A 56 -23.07 -4.41 -32.01
CA GLN A 56 -23.33 -5.42 -30.98
C GLN A 56 -22.60 -6.70 -31.38
N GLN A 57 -21.79 -7.22 -30.47
CA GLN A 57 -21.42 -8.63 -30.45
C GLN A 57 -21.55 -9.11 -29.00
N GLU A 58 -22.65 -9.81 -28.74
CA GLU A 58 -22.81 -10.66 -27.56
C GLU A 58 -21.85 -11.84 -27.68
N SER A 59 -21.01 -12.04 -26.66
CA SER A 59 -20.52 -13.38 -26.35
C SER A 59 -20.26 -13.51 -24.85
N GLY A 60 -21.24 -14.10 -24.16
CA GLY A 60 -21.01 -15.26 -23.30
C GLY A 60 -20.07 -15.12 -22.09
N THR A 61 -20.67 -15.42 -20.94
CA THR A 61 -20.07 -16.06 -19.75
C THR A 61 -19.33 -15.16 -18.76
N GLY A 62 -19.98 -14.93 -17.62
CA GLY A 62 -19.38 -14.34 -16.43
C GLY A 62 -20.37 -13.49 -15.68
N LYS A 63 -21.26 -14.12 -14.92
CA LYS A 63 -22.04 -13.43 -13.88
C LYS A 63 -21.04 -12.68 -12.98
N PRO A 64 -21.21 -11.38 -12.69
CA PRO A 64 -20.22 -10.63 -11.93
C PRO A 64 -20.20 -11.18 -10.50
N ILE A 65 -19.05 -11.67 -10.07
CA ILE A 65 -18.81 -11.99 -8.67
C ILE A 65 -18.49 -10.67 -7.99
N SER A 66 -19.44 -10.23 -7.16
CA SER A 66 -19.45 -8.99 -6.40
C SER A 66 -18.43 -8.96 -5.26
N ASP A 67 -18.01 -7.75 -4.92
CA ASP A 67 -17.61 -7.27 -3.60
C ASP A 67 -16.52 -8.05 -2.84
N GLU A 68 -15.26 -7.94 -3.28
CA GLU A 68 -14.17 -8.11 -2.31
C GLU A 68 -14.22 -6.91 -1.34
N LYS A 69 -14.87 -7.13 -0.19
CA LYS A 69 -14.99 -6.15 0.89
C LYS A 69 -13.61 -5.62 1.27
N LEU A 70 -13.48 -4.30 1.32
CA LEU A 70 -12.28 -3.61 1.80
C LEU A 70 -11.83 -4.22 3.14
N GLN A 71 -10.61 -4.75 3.18
CA GLN A 71 -10.06 -5.34 4.39
C GLN A 71 -9.21 -4.31 5.13
N LEU A 72 -9.70 -3.92 6.30
CA LEU A 72 -9.02 -2.99 7.19
C LEU A 72 -8.31 -3.74 8.32
N ILE A 73 -7.19 -3.19 8.74
CA ILE A 73 -6.46 -3.57 9.95
C ILE A 73 -6.39 -2.33 10.83
N SER A 74 -6.65 -2.50 12.12
CA SER A 74 -6.48 -1.45 13.11
C SER A 74 -5.47 -1.88 14.16
N GLY A 75 -4.86 -0.92 14.83
CA GLY A 75 -3.90 -1.20 15.89
C GLY A 75 -3.64 -0.02 16.81
N LYS A 76 -2.86 -0.28 17.85
CA LYS A 76 -2.39 0.70 18.83
C LYS A 76 -0.88 0.57 18.97
N ILE A 77 -0.18 1.70 18.99
CA ILE A 77 1.26 1.78 19.29
C ILE A 77 1.38 2.61 20.56
N SER A 78 1.92 2.01 21.62
CA SER A 78 2.17 2.73 22.86
C SER A 78 3.50 3.49 22.83
N ASN A 79 3.55 4.63 23.53
CA ASN A 79 4.74 5.48 23.63
C ASN A 79 5.37 5.87 22.27
N LYS A 80 4.55 6.11 21.25
CA LYS A 80 5.01 6.58 19.94
C LYS A 80 5.45 8.03 20.04
N LYS A 81 6.71 8.30 19.67
CA LYS A 81 7.17 9.67 19.39
C LYS A 81 6.61 10.11 18.04
N LEU A 82 5.77 11.14 18.05
CA LEU A 82 5.25 11.74 16.83
C LEU A 82 6.16 12.88 16.36
N PRO A 83 6.29 13.12 15.05
CA PRO A 83 7.29 14.06 14.56
C PRO A 83 6.96 15.54 14.81
N ILE A 84 5.67 15.84 14.95
CA ILE A 84 5.12 17.19 15.06
C ILE A 84 4.63 17.54 16.47
N ILE A 85 4.68 16.59 17.40
CA ILE A 85 4.17 16.76 18.77
C ILE A 85 5.28 16.40 19.76
N ASN A 86 5.40 17.21 20.81
CA ASN A 86 6.36 16.94 21.88
C ASN A 86 5.84 15.83 22.79
N GLY A 87 6.67 14.80 22.96
CA GLY A 87 6.39 13.70 23.88
C GLY A 87 6.19 12.37 23.17
N ASN A 88 5.93 11.36 23.97
CA ASN A 88 5.55 10.03 23.52
C ASN A 88 4.07 9.85 23.85
N HIS A 89 3.30 9.37 22.88
CA HIS A 89 1.86 9.22 23.01
C HIS A 89 1.42 7.82 22.63
N ASP A 90 0.32 7.38 23.23
CA ASP A 90 -0.37 6.18 22.82
C ASP A 90 -1.24 6.50 21.60
N VAL A 91 -0.91 5.92 20.44
CA VAL A 91 -1.59 6.23 19.18
C VAL A 91 -2.36 5.04 18.65
N THR A 92 -3.57 5.27 18.15
CA THR A 92 -4.30 4.27 17.35
C THR A 92 -4.25 4.61 15.87
N TRP A 93 -4.37 3.61 15.03
CA TRP A 93 -4.37 3.76 13.58
C TRP A 93 -5.30 2.75 12.92
N ILE A 94 -5.74 3.06 11.70
CA ILE A 94 -6.47 2.14 10.83
C ILE A 94 -5.81 2.20 9.46
N LYS A 95 -5.58 1.05 8.83
CA LYS A 95 -5.03 0.97 7.47
C LYS A 95 -5.74 -0.08 6.62
N THR A 96 -5.58 0.02 5.31
CA THR A 96 -5.90 -1.08 4.39
C THR A 96 -4.85 -2.18 4.49
N LYS A 97 -5.20 -3.43 4.14
CA LYS A 97 -4.17 -4.44 3.85
C LYS A 97 -3.23 -3.97 2.74
N ALA A 98 -1.99 -4.43 2.80
CA ALA A 98 -1.03 -4.16 1.75
C ALA A 98 -1.45 -4.80 0.42
N MET A 99 -1.44 -3.98 -0.62
CA MET A 99 -1.81 -4.33 -1.98
C MET A 99 -0.58 -4.46 -2.86
N LYS A 100 -0.76 -5.14 -3.99
CA LYS A 100 0.24 -5.24 -5.04
C LYS A 100 0.52 -3.88 -5.66
N ILE A 101 1.77 -3.64 -6.01
CA ILE A 101 2.15 -2.47 -6.80
C ILE A 101 1.97 -2.79 -8.28
N LEU A 102 1.23 -1.93 -8.96
CA LEU A 102 0.92 -2.02 -10.37
C LEU A 102 1.73 -0.98 -11.16
N ASP A 103 2.10 -1.29 -12.40
CA ASP A 103 2.72 -0.37 -13.34
C ASP A 103 1.72 0.65 -13.91
N GLU A 104 2.18 1.56 -14.79
CA GLU A 104 1.30 2.55 -15.43
C GLU A 104 0.23 1.96 -16.37
N TYR A 105 0.19 0.64 -16.55
CA TYR A 105 -0.82 -0.06 -17.34
C TYR A 105 -1.74 -0.93 -16.47
N GLY A 106 -1.61 -0.83 -15.14
CA GLY A 106 -2.40 -1.61 -14.19
C GLY A 106 -1.95 -3.07 -14.05
N LYS A 107 -0.73 -3.42 -14.47
CA LYS A 107 -0.19 -4.77 -14.35
C LYS A 107 0.75 -4.88 -13.16
N GLU A 108 0.70 -6.00 -12.45
CA GLU A 108 1.63 -6.29 -11.35
C GLU A 108 3.07 -6.28 -11.85
N ILE A 109 3.94 -5.48 -11.22
CA ILE A 109 5.36 -5.42 -11.56
C ILE A 109 6.02 -6.74 -11.13
N PRO A 110 6.51 -7.58 -12.06
CA PRO A 110 7.00 -8.92 -11.72
C PRO A 110 8.12 -8.94 -10.70
N GLU A 111 8.97 -7.90 -10.72
CA GLU A 111 10.10 -7.73 -9.81
C GLU A 111 9.65 -7.54 -8.34
N PHE A 112 8.47 -6.97 -8.11
CA PHE A 112 7.96 -6.64 -6.76
C PHE A 112 7.10 -7.73 -6.16
N LYS A 113 6.70 -8.72 -6.96
CA LYS A 113 5.85 -9.83 -6.54
C LYS A 113 6.43 -10.55 -5.32
N ASN A 114 5.63 -10.63 -4.26
CA ASN A 114 6.00 -11.20 -2.95
C ASN A 114 7.18 -10.52 -2.26
N LYS A 115 7.59 -9.32 -2.70
CA LYS A 115 8.70 -8.57 -2.12
C LYS A 115 8.23 -7.35 -1.34
N PHE A 116 7.33 -6.55 -1.89
CA PHE A 116 6.72 -5.45 -1.17
C PHE A 116 5.40 -5.03 -1.80
N GLY A 117 4.58 -4.39 -0.99
CA GLY A 117 3.27 -3.86 -1.37
C GLY A 117 3.10 -2.42 -0.87
N TYR A 118 1.93 -1.86 -1.09
CA TYR A 118 1.58 -0.56 -0.54
C TYR A 118 0.22 -0.58 0.16
N SER A 119 0.04 0.25 1.18
CA SER A 119 -1.23 0.42 1.90
C SER A 119 -1.53 1.90 2.16
N TYR A 120 -2.79 2.20 2.44
CA TYR A 120 -3.21 3.51 2.95
C TYR A 120 -3.45 3.40 4.44
N ILE A 121 -2.92 4.34 5.22
CA ILE A 121 -3.10 4.40 6.68
C ILE A 121 -3.63 5.76 7.09
N LEU A 122 -4.56 5.74 8.04
CA LEU A 122 -5.00 6.91 8.76
C LEU A 122 -4.45 6.84 10.20
N SER A 123 -3.59 7.81 10.55
CA SER A 123 -2.88 7.83 11.82
C SER A 123 -2.44 9.24 12.22
N PRO A 124 -2.45 9.59 13.52
CA PRO A 124 -3.16 8.88 14.59
C PRO A 124 -4.68 9.09 14.49
N ILE A 125 -5.49 8.05 14.73
CA ILE A 125 -6.95 8.18 14.90
C ILE A 125 -7.26 8.74 16.29
N LYS A 126 -6.66 8.12 17.31
CA LYS A 126 -6.64 8.61 18.69
C LYS A 126 -5.22 8.79 19.16
N MET A 127 -5.04 9.73 20.06
CA MET A 127 -3.82 10.02 20.79
C MET A 127 -4.19 10.11 22.28
N ASP A 128 -3.58 9.28 23.11
CA ASP A 128 -3.90 9.15 24.54
C ASP A 128 -5.40 8.96 24.80
N ASP A 129 -6.00 8.07 24.00
CA ASP A 129 -7.42 7.67 24.00
C ASP A 129 -8.42 8.78 23.60
N GLU A 130 -7.95 9.99 23.27
CA GLU A 130 -8.73 11.07 22.67
C GLU A 130 -8.59 11.12 21.15
N TYR A 131 -9.62 11.57 20.42
CA TYR A 131 -9.53 11.69 18.97
C TYR A 131 -8.54 12.79 18.55
N SER A 132 -7.71 12.49 17.55
CA SER A 132 -6.58 13.35 17.21
C SER A 132 -6.91 14.38 16.13
N TYR A 133 -6.61 15.65 16.41
CA TYR A 133 -6.56 16.72 15.40
C TYR A 133 -5.40 16.56 14.40
N TYR A 134 -4.48 15.64 14.65
CA TYR A 134 -3.32 15.36 13.80
C TYR A 134 -3.56 14.18 12.84
N THR A 135 -4.80 13.69 12.78
CA THR A 135 -5.22 12.60 11.91
C THR A 135 -4.77 12.86 10.47
N SER A 136 -3.87 12.01 9.96
CA SER A 136 -3.27 12.18 8.64
C SER A 136 -3.39 10.90 7.81
N LEU A 137 -3.71 11.04 6.53
CA LEU A 137 -3.64 9.95 5.56
C LEU A 137 -2.22 9.85 5.01
N LEU A 138 -1.60 8.68 5.13
CA LEU A 138 -0.29 8.36 4.60
C LEU A 138 -0.36 7.16 3.66
N ILE A 139 0.66 7.03 2.82
CA ILE A 139 0.91 5.85 1.99
C ILE A 139 2.09 5.11 2.61
N LEU A 140 1.91 3.83 2.91
CA LEU A 140 2.99 2.98 3.38
C LEU A 140 3.44 2.09 2.24
N PHE A 141 4.76 2.00 2.01
CA PHE A 141 5.34 0.89 1.25
C PHE A 141 5.93 -0.11 2.23
N GLU A 142 5.49 -1.36 2.15
CA GLU A 142 5.80 -2.36 3.15
C GLU A 142 6.54 -3.54 2.52
N THR A 143 7.71 -3.88 3.06
CA THR A 143 8.55 -4.97 2.55
C THR A 143 8.27 -6.28 3.27
N THR A 144 8.22 -7.38 2.53
CA THR A 144 8.24 -8.74 3.08
C THR A 144 9.66 -9.08 3.52
N LYS A 145 9.85 -10.21 4.21
CA LYS A 145 11.20 -10.72 4.55
C LYS A 145 12.15 -10.85 3.35
N ASN A 146 11.62 -11.12 2.16
CA ASN A 146 12.44 -11.23 0.95
C ASN A 146 12.73 -9.86 0.35
N GLY A 147 11.70 -9.00 0.24
CA GLY A 147 11.91 -7.64 -0.25
C GLY A 147 12.79 -6.82 0.68
N ASP A 148 12.70 -7.00 1.99
CA ASP A 148 13.49 -6.28 2.97
C ASP A 148 14.98 -6.65 2.91
N LYS A 149 15.36 -7.79 2.34
CA LYS A 149 16.78 -8.08 2.10
C LYS A 149 17.32 -7.37 0.87
N GLU A 150 16.45 -7.10 -0.10
CA GLU A 150 16.84 -6.72 -1.45
C GLU A 150 16.58 -5.26 -1.77
N TYR A 151 15.54 -4.65 -1.19
CA TYR A 151 15.06 -3.33 -1.57
C TYR A 151 14.92 -2.39 -0.39
N GLU A 152 15.09 -1.12 -0.72
CA GLU A 152 14.81 0.03 0.13
C GLU A 152 14.01 1.03 -0.71
N ILE A 153 12.93 1.57 -0.13
CA ILE A 153 12.10 2.57 -0.79
C ILE A 153 12.61 3.95 -0.39
N GLU A 154 13.12 4.71 -1.37
CA GLU A 154 13.81 5.96 -1.09
C GLU A 154 12.90 7.18 -1.20
N ASP A 155 11.97 7.15 -2.16
CA ASP A 155 11.14 8.30 -2.51
C ASP A 155 9.91 7.89 -3.34
N ILE A 156 8.87 8.72 -3.29
CA ILE A 156 7.73 8.66 -4.20
C ILE A 156 7.31 10.06 -4.60
N LYS A 157 7.04 10.24 -5.90
CA LYS A 157 6.55 11.50 -6.45
C LYS A 157 5.32 11.28 -7.32
N PHE A 158 4.24 11.99 -7.07
CA PHE A 158 3.07 11.93 -7.96
C PHE A 158 3.34 12.63 -9.27
N VAL A 159 2.79 12.07 -10.34
CA VAL A 159 2.78 12.66 -11.67
C VAL A 159 1.41 13.30 -11.87
N THR A 160 1.34 14.62 -11.78
CA THR A 160 0.09 15.38 -11.92
C THR A 160 0.11 16.17 -13.23
N ALA A 161 -1.07 16.66 -13.66
CA ALA A 161 -1.19 17.51 -14.83
C ALA A 161 -0.55 18.88 -14.57
N GLY A 162 0.75 19.00 -14.86
CA GLY A 162 1.51 20.24 -14.79
C GLY A 162 2.68 20.26 -13.80
N SER A 163 2.82 19.28 -12.90
CA SER A 163 3.95 19.20 -11.98
C SER A 163 4.25 17.78 -11.49
N THR A 164 5.34 17.65 -10.74
CA THR A 164 5.66 16.45 -9.97
C THR A 164 5.60 16.83 -8.50
N LEU A 165 4.78 16.12 -7.73
CA LEU A 165 4.57 16.39 -6.32
C LEU A 165 5.38 15.41 -5.47
N GLU A 166 6.34 15.90 -4.69
CA GLU A 166 7.12 15.06 -3.77
C GLU A 166 6.27 14.69 -2.55
N LEU A 167 6.36 13.45 -2.08
CA LEU A 167 5.63 13.00 -0.88
C LEU A 167 6.54 12.70 0.29
N LYS A 168 7.85 12.70 0.07
CA LYS A 168 8.82 12.42 1.12
C LYS A 168 8.81 13.54 2.15
N ASN A 169 8.55 13.16 3.38
CA ASN A 169 8.62 14.04 4.52
C ASN A 169 9.76 13.55 5.42
N SER A 170 10.76 14.41 5.66
CA SER A 170 11.92 14.07 6.50
C SER A 170 11.55 13.76 7.96
N LEU A 171 10.35 14.15 8.38
CA LEU A 171 9.79 13.86 9.69
C LEU A 171 9.26 12.42 9.80
N LEU A 172 8.94 11.77 8.68
CA LEU A 172 8.45 10.40 8.65
C LEU A 172 9.64 9.43 8.61
N ALA A 173 9.80 8.66 9.68
CA ALA A 173 10.86 7.67 9.81
C ALA A 173 10.38 6.29 9.38
N VAL A 174 11.29 5.51 8.80
CA VAL A 174 11.11 4.08 8.54
C VAL A 174 10.86 3.35 9.85
N GLU A 175 9.91 2.42 9.86
CA GLU A 175 9.52 1.68 11.06
C GLU A 175 9.21 0.20 10.75
N ASN A 176 9.01 -0.59 11.80
CA ASN A 176 8.57 -1.98 11.63
C ASN A 176 7.09 -1.99 11.18
N SER A 177 6.80 -2.76 10.13
CA SER A 177 5.42 -2.98 9.71
C SER A 177 4.63 -3.68 10.82
N GLN A 178 3.36 -3.30 10.92
CA GLN A 178 2.38 -3.86 11.86
C GLN A 178 1.48 -4.90 11.19
N GLU A 179 1.74 -5.27 9.94
CA GLU A 179 0.98 -6.29 9.20
C GLU A 179 1.76 -7.60 9.11
N GLU A 180 1.10 -8.72 9.42
CA GLU A 180 1.70 -10.04 9.34
C GLU A 180 2.24 -10.33 7.93
N GLY A 181 3.47 -10.85 7.86
CA GLY A 181 4.16 -11.14 6.60
C GLY A 181 5.02 -9.99 6.06
N TYR A 182 4.86 -8.80 6.61
CA TYR A 182 5.69 -7.63 6.33
C TYR A 182 6.65 -7.33 7.50
N ILE A 183 7.76 -6.65 7.19
CA ILE A 183 8.88 -6.40 8.09
C ILE A 183 9.09 -4.90 8.27
N THR A 184 9.33 -4.18 7.18
CA THR A 184 9.66 -2.76 7.21
C THR A 184 8.58 -1.95 6.50
N SER A 185 8.21 -0.81 7.08
CA SER A 185 7.26 0.15 6.54
C SER A 185 7.97 1.47 6.24
N TYR A 186 7.79 1.95 5.02
CA TYR A 186 8.30 3.23 4.52
C TYR A 186 7.12 4.19 4.35
N PRO A 187 6.87 5.08 5.33
CA PRO A 187 5.76 6.03 5.29
C PRO A 187 6.05 7.23 4.38
N PHE A 188 5.08 7.58 3.54
CA PHE A 188 5.10 8.76 2.67
C PHE A 188 3.80 9.54 2.80
N GLY A 189 3.91 10.86 2.73
CA GLY A 189 2.80 11.78 2.84
C GLY A 189 3.23 13.10 3.45
N ILE A 190 2.98 14.21 2.75
CA ILE A 190 3.07 15.54 3.33
C ILE A 190 1.78 15.77 4.10
N LEU A 191 1.61 15.12 5.27
CA LEU A 191 0.54 15.38 6.26
C LEU A 191 -0.72 16.06 5.64
N MET A 192 -1.34 15.35 4.69
CA MET A 192 -2.40 15.80 3.78
C MET A 192 -2.44 17.31 3.45
N SER A 193 -1.42 17.82 2.76
CA SER A 193 -1.48 19.14 2.13
C SER A 193 -2.63 19.21 1.11
N ASP A 194 -3.19 20.40 0.93
CA ASP A 194 -4.26 20.64 -0.05
C ASP A 194 -3.84 20.26 -1.46
N GLU A 195 -2.54 20.36 -1.77
CA GLU A 195 -1.99 19.94 -3.06
C GLU A 195 -2.12 18.44 -3.29
N ILE A 196 -1.79 17.61 -2.29
CA ILE A 196 -1.95 16.15 -2.37
C ILE A 196 -3.43 15.77 -2.49
N LYS A 197 -4.30 16.43 -1.70
CA LYS A 197 -5.76 16.20 -1.76
C LYS A 197 -6.30 16.52 -3.15
N ASN A 198 -5.96 17.70 -3.68
CA ASN A 198 -6.39 18.15 -5.00
C ASN A 198 -5.88 17.21 -6.10
N ALA A 199 -4.64 16.73 -6.00
CA ALA A 199 -4.11 15.74 -6.94
C ALA A 199 -4.98 14.47 -7.00
N PHE A 200 -5.40 13.93 -5.84
CA PHE A 200 -6.31 12.79 -5.82
C PHE A 200 -7.69 13.12 -6.37
N LYS A 201 -8.28 14.28 -6.06
CA LYS A 201 -9.57 14.71 -6.63
C LYS A 201 -9.55 14.73 -8.15
N LEU A 202 -8.45 15.20 -8.76
CA LEU A 202 -8.28 15.26 -10.21
C LEU A 202 -8.26 13.88 -10.90
N THR A 203 -8.11 12.79 -10.15
CA THR A 203 -8.21 11.43 -10.70
C THR A 203 -9.65 10.99 -10.93
N TYR A 204 -10.65 11.68 -10.35
CA TYR A 204 -12.05 11.48 -10.68
C TYR A 204 -12.42 12.28 -11.92
N GLN A 205 -12.65 11.60 -13.05
CA GLN A 205 -12.96 12.23 -14.33
C GLN A 205 -14.10 11.49 -15.02
N ASN A 206 -15.02 12.24 -15.62
CA ASN A 206 -16.14 11.70 -16.41
C ASN A 206 -16.96 10.64 -15.65
N GLY A 207 -17.14 10.80 -14.33
CA GLY A 207 -17.91 9.87 -13.51
C GLY A 207 -17.13 8.65 -13.01
N HIS A 208 -15.84 8.52 -13.35
CA HIS A 208 -15.01 7.36 -13.02
C HIS A 208 -13.72 7.77 -12.29
N TRP A 209 -13.29 6.93 -11.35
CA TRP A 209 -12.00 7.07 -10.69
C TRP A 209 -10.90 6.46 -11.55
N ASN A 210 -9.85 7.22 -11.82
CA ASN A 210 -8.64 6.75 -12.46
C ASN A 210 -7.54 6.52 -11.42
N TYR A 211 -6.53 5.74 -11.76
CA TYR A 211 -5.35 5.58 -10.91
C TYR A 211 -4.53 6.87 -10.84
N MET A 212 -3.96 7.15 -9.67
CA MET A 212 -2.92 8.16 -9.49
C MET A 212 -1.58 7.59 -9.96
N LEU A 213 -0.94 8.25 -10.94
CA LEU A 213 0.40 7.86 -11.39
C LEU A 213 1.48 8.42 -10.47
N ALA A 214 2.51 7.62 -10.20
CA ALA A 214 3.64 8.04 -9.38
C ALA A 214 4.96 7.45 -9.87
N ASN A 215 6.05 8.18 -9.64
CA ASN A 215 7.41 7.69 -9.76
C ASN A 215 7.88 7.18 -8.39
N LEU A 216 8.04 5.87 -8.25
CA LEU A 216 8.58 5.21 -7.07
C LEU A 216 10.08 4.97 -7.24
N THR A 217 10.89 5.56 -6.38
CA THR A 217 12.34 5.39 -6.37
C THR A 217 12.69 4.25 -5.44
N VAL A 218 13.27 3.18 -6.00
CA VAL A 218 13.62 1.97 -5.28
C VAL A 218 15.11 1.69 -5.44
N LYS A 219 15.80 1.51 -4.31
CA LYS A 219 17.20 1.09 -4.26
C LYS A 219 17.30 -0.40 -4.03
N ASN A 220 18.03 -1.08 -4.90
CA ASN A 220 18.43 -2.46 -4.66
C ASN A 220 19.66 -2.49 -3.75
N LYS A 221 19.53 -3.01 -2.53
CA LYS A 221 20.56 -3.07 -1.49
C LYS A 221 21.73 -3.99 -1.84
N LEU A 222 21.51 -4.99 -2.70
CA LEU A 222 22.56 -5.93 -3.09
C LEU A 222 23.50 -5.33 -4.15
N THR A 223 22.92 -4.61 -5.11
CA THR A 223 23.66 -4.03 -6.24
C THR A 223 23.97 -2.54 -6.06
N GLN A 224 23.38 -1.91 -5.03
CA GLN A 224 23.41 -0.46 -4.78
C GLN A 224 22.85 0.39 -5.95
N LYS A 225 22.11 -0.22 -6.87
CA LYS A 225 21.48 0.48 -7.99
C LYS A 225 20.12 1.01 -7.58
N THR A 226 19.89 2.29 -7.84
CA THR A 226 18.57 2.92 -7.73
C THR A 226 17.87 2.91 -9.08
N LYS A 227 16.59 2.58 -9.08
CA LYS A 227 15.73 2.59 -10.27
C LYS A 227 14.40 3.26 -9.94
N ILE A 228 13.90 4.03 -10.89
CA ILE A 228 12.60 4.68 -10.81
C ILE A 228 11.58 3.83 -11.56
N TYR A 229 10.47 3.53 -10.90
CA TYR A 229 9.35 2.79 -11.46
C TYR A 229 8.15 3.71 -11.55
N LYS A 230 7.52 3.76 -12.72
CA LYS A 230 6.19 4.34 -12.85
C LYS A 230 5.17 3.34 -12.33
N ILE A 231 4.38 3.77 -11.36
CA ILE A 231 3.39 2.95 -10.68
C ILE A 231 2.02 3.60 -10.71
N SER A 232 0.99 2.80 -10.54
CA SER A 232 -0.39 3.26 -10.43
C SER A 232 -0.94 2.99 -9.02
N LEU A 233 -1.42 4.03 -8.33
CA LEU A 233 -2.03 3.97 -7.01
C LEU A 233 -3.55 4.08 -7.12
N ASN A 234 -4.28 3.23 -6.41
CA ASN A 234 -5.74 3.16 -6.49
C ASN A 234 -6.43 4.32 -5.75
N SER A 235 -6.72 5.41 -6.46
CA SER A 235 -7.38 6.59 -5.89
C SER A 235 -8.79 6.32 -5.38
N LYS A 236 -9.55 5.46 -6.06
CA LYS A 236 -10.90 5.07 -5.61
C LYS A 236 -10.88 4.48 -4.20
N LEU A 237 -9.86 3.67 -3.93
CA LEU A 237 -9.70 2.98 -2.66
C LEU A 237 -9.51 3.94 -1.50
N ILE A 238 -8.89 5.11 -1.71
CA ILE A 238 -8.74 6.12 -0.65
C ILE A 238 -10.10 6.58 -0.16
N ILE A 239 -11.03 6.87 -1.07
CA ILE A 239 -12.38 7.31 -0.71
C ILE A 239 -13.15 6.18 -0.03
N GLU A 240 -13.08 4.96 -0.56
CA GLU A 240 -13.72 3.79 0.07
C GLU A 240 -13.15 3.54 1.48
N PHE A 241 -11.84 3.68 1.65
CA PHE A 241 -11.15 3.57 2.93
C PHE A 241 -11.61 4.61 3.93
N LEU A 242 -11.59 5.89 3.55
CA LEU A 242 -12.00 6.97 4.44
C LEU A 242 -13.50 6.86 4.80
N LYS A 243 -14.37 6.44 3.87
CA LYS A 243 -15.79 6.14 4.15
C LYS A 243 -15.93 5.06 5.20
N GLU A 244 -15.17 3.98 5.07
CA GLU A 244 -15.24 2.85 6.01
C GLU A 244 -14.75 3.28 7.40
N VAL A 245 -13.67 4.05 7.49
CA VAL A 245 -13.16 4.57 8.77
C VAL A 245 -14.19 5.46 9.48
N LEU A 246 -14.89 6.31 8.73
CA LEU A 246 -15.90 7.23 9.29
C LEU A 246 -17.14 6.52 9.84
N LYS A 247 -17.44 5.28 9.42
CA LYS A 247 -18.57 4.51 9.98
C LYS A 247 -18.42 4.27 11.48
N GLU A 248 -17.18 4.05 11.93
CA GLU A 248 -16.86 3.76 13.33
C GLU A 248 -16.22 4.96 14.05
N ASN A 249 -15.81 6.00 13.31
CA ASN A 249 -15.09 7.17 13.83
C ASN A 249 -15.68 8.48 13.28
N SER A 250 -17.01 8.62 13.30
CA SER A 250 -17.72 9.74 12.66
C SER A 250 -17.26 11.13 13.12
N ILE A 251 -16.82 11.25 14.37
CA ILE A 251 -16.28 12.50 14.94
C ILE A 251 -15.05 13.03 14.19
N LEU A 252 -14.31 12.17 13.48
CA LEU A 252 -13.19 12.59 12.63
C LEU A 252 -13.64 13.56 11.53
N LYS A 253 -14.91 13.50 11.11
CA LYS A 253 -15.48 14.46 10.16
C LYS A 253 -15.52 15.88 10.73
N ASP A 254 -15.69 16.02 12.03
CA ASP A 254 -15.79 17.34 12.67
C ASP A 254 -14.40 17.89 13.02
N ILE A 255 -13.46 17.02 13.42
CA ILE A 255 -12.14 17.46 13.91
C ILE A 255 -11.03 17.45 12.85
N ALA A 256 -11.20 16.70 11.76
CA ALA A 256 -10.28 16.60 10.64
C ALA A 256 -11.03 16.78 9.31
N GLY A 257 -12.05 17.65 9.32
CA GLY A 257 -13.02 17.83 8.24
C GLY A 257 -12.39 17.99 6.86
N ASP A 258 -11.31 18.77 6.73
CA ASP A 258 -10.60 18.99 5.47
C ASP A 258 -10.10 17.70 4.79
N LEU A 259 -9.95 16.60 5.52
CA LEU A 259 -9.58 15.29 4.95
C LEU A 259 -10.79 14.55 4.35
N PHE A 260 -11.99 14.91 4.78
CA PHE A 260 -13.25 14.21 4.51
C PHE A 260 -14.30 15.09 3.80
N GLU A 261 -13.98 16.32 3.38
CA GLU A 261 -14.97 17.27 2.83
C GLU A 261 -15.70 16.76 1.58
N ASP A 262 -15.06 15.94 0.74
CA ASP A 262 -15.66 15.44 -0.52
C ASP A 262 -16.12 13.96 -0.45
N ILE A 263 -16.31 13.43 0.77
CA ILE A 263 -16.67 12.03 1.04
C ILE A 263 -18.17 11.87 1.32
#